data_AF-A0A1W6U7I6-F1
#
_entry.id   AF-A0A1W6U7I6-F1
#
_cell.length_a   1.000
_cell.length_b   1.000
_cell.length_c   1.000
_cell.angle_alpha   90.00
_cell.angle_beta   90.00
_cell.angle_gamma   90.00
#
_symmetry.space_group_name_H-M   'P 1'
#
loop_
_entity.id
_entity.type
_entity.pdbx_description
1 polymer ?
#
loop_
_entity_poly.entity_id
_entity_poly.type
_entity_poly.pdbx_seq_one_letter_code
_entity_poly.pdbx_strand_id
1 'polypeptide(L)'
;MVLIVEYVRPKYACRQCEQTQDKNHVIQKSAPQSIIPKSFATESLLANIILGKYQYAMPLYRQESLFTQSGIELSRTTMARWIIQVSEKFSPLYAALKAHLLEQVVIQADETPLNVLKEDKQCYMWLYCSGADSPDAALPNVRNIVLYDYQNSCARSCPVAFLGDYDGYLQTDGYYIYDGLHLVTNIGCFAHARRKFMDAKKLQGKGKSSKADKALAKIQKLYGIE
;
A
#
# COMPACT_ATOMS: atom_id res chain seq x y z
N MET A 1 -17.78 -5.13 -14.67
CA MET A 1 -18.36 -4.58 -15.92
C MET A 1 -17.47 -3.43 -16.37
N VAL A 2 -16.89 -3.51 -17.57
CA VAL A 2 -16.13 -2.40 -18.16
C VAL A 2 -17.12 -1.50 -18.88
N LEU A 3 -17.02 -0.19 -18.67
CA LEU A 3 -17.88 0.81 -19.31
C LEU A 3 -17.05 1.67 -20.24
N ILE A 4 -17.59 1.95 -21.43
CA ILE A 4 -17.02 2.92 -22.37
C ILE A 4 -17.79 4.22 -22.19
N VAL A 5 -17.07 5.31 -21.96
CA VAL A 5 -17.64 6.65 -21.83
C VAL A 5 -17.17 7.48 -23.02
N GLU A 6 -18.12 8.01 -23.79
CA GLU A 6 -17.84 8.85 -24.94
C GLU A 6 -18.10 10.33 -24.61
N TYR A 7 -17.11 11.19 -24.87
CA TYR A 7 -17.22 12.63 -24.69
C TYR A 7 -17.21 13.35 -26.05
N VAL A 8 -18.39 13.70 -26.54
CA VAL A 8 -18.54 14.48 -27.78
C VAL A 8 -18.37 15.97 -27.48
N ARG A 9 -17.41 16.62 -28.15
CA ARG A 9 -17.10 18.05 -27.97
C ARG A 9 -17.12 18.77 -29.33
N PRO A 10 -18.26 19.36 -29.72
CA PRO A 10 -18.35 20.10 -30.98
C PRO A 10 -17.37 21.29 -30.99
N LYS A 11 -16.78 21.55 -32.16
CA LYS A 11 -15.98 22.74 -32.43
C LYS A 11 -16.86 23.73 -33.20
N TYR A 12 -16.86 24.99 -32.78
CA TYR A 12 -17.62 26.04 -33.44
C TYR A 12 -16.67 27.07 -34.05
N ALA A 13 -16.95 27.49 -35.27
CA ALA A 13 -16.27 28.57 -35.96
C ALA A 13 -17.31 29.54 -36.53
N CYS A 14 -17.02 30.84 -36.52
CA CYS A 14 -17.89 31.84 -37.10
C CYS A 14 -17.64 31.94 -38.61
N ARG A 15 -18.61 31.51 -39.43
CA ARG A 15 -18.51 31.56 -40.90
C ARG A 15 -18.30 32.96 -41.46
N GLN A 16 -18.77 33.99 -40.75
CA GLN A 16 -18.63 35.38 -41.21
C GLN A 16 -17.27 35.97 -40.87
N CYS A 17 -16.72 35.64 -39.70
CA CYS A 17 -15.34 35.99 -39.33
C CYS A 17 -14.32 35.31 -40.26
N GLU A 18 -14.61 34.09 -40.72
CA GLU A 18 -13.81 33.34 -41.68
C GLU A 18 -13.60 34.09 -43.01
N GLN A 19 -14.57 34.91 -43.41
CA GLN A 19 -14.53 35.66 -44.67
C GLN A 19 -13.98 37.09 -44.50
N THR A 20 -14.00 37.64 -43.29
CA THR A 20 -13.82 39.09 -43.05
C THR A 20 -12.66 39.44 -42.13
N GLN A 21 -12.06 38.47 -41.42
CA GLN A 21 -10.99 38.71 -40.45
C GLN A 21 -9.76 37.86 -40.76
N ASP A 22 -8.55 38.40 -40.55
CA ASP A 22 -7.28 37.67 -40.69
C ASP A 22 -7.12 36.50 -39.71
N LYS A 23 -7.95 36.42 -38.66
CA LYS A 23 -7.94 35.35 -37.65
C LYS A 23 -9.34 34.84 -37.38
N ASN A 24 -9.54 33.56 -37.67
CA ASN A 24 -10.79 32.86 -37.42
C ASN A 24 -10.75 32.18 -36.04
N HIS A 25 -11.69 32.51 -35.14
CA HIS A 25 -11.72 31.93 -33.79
C HIS A 25 -12.53 30.63 -33.76
N VAL A 26 -11.84 29.52 -33.57
CA VAL A 26 -12.46 28.21 -33.29
C VAL A 26 -12.58 28.03 -31.78
N ILE A 27 -13.80 27.89 -31.27
CA ILE A 27 -14.08 27.63 -29.86
C ILE A 27 -14.49 26.17 -29.65
N GLN A 28 -13.98 25.56 -28.59
CA GLN A 28 -14.34 24.20 -28.17
C GLN A 28 -14.31 24.13 -26.64
N LYS A 29 -15.28 23.42 -26.05
CA LYS A 29 -15.27 23.14 -24.61
C LYS A 29 -14.04 22.31 -24.24
N SER A 30 -13.39 22.64 -23.13
CA SER A 30 -12.28 21.83 -22.60
C SER A 30 -12.73 20.38 -22.36
N ALA A 31 -11.80 19.43 -22.51
CA ALA A 31 -12.07 18.06 -22.12
C ALA A 31 -12.34 18.01 -20.60
N PRO A 32 -13.14 17.04 -20.13
CA PRO A 32 -13.17 16.71 -18.70
C PRO A 32 -11.75 16.51 -18.18
N GLN A 33 -11.50 16.93 -16.94
CA GLN A 33 -10.23 16.62 -16.29
C GLN A 33 -10.14 15.10 -16.08
N SER A 34 -8.95 14.57 -16.31
CA SER A 34 -8.62 13.17 -16.04
C SER A 34 -7.35 13.12 -15.22
N ILE A 35 -7.27 12.14 -14.32
CA ILE A 35 -6.09 11.91 -13.48
C ILE A 35 -4.80 11.70 -14.31
N ILE A 36 -4.93 11.12 -15.51
CA ILE A 36 -3.84 11.01 -16.50
C ILE A 36 -4.22 11.82 -17.75
N PRO A 37 -3.68 13.04 -17.93
CA PRO A 37 -3.98 13.87 -19.09
C PRO A 37 -3.69 13.15 -20.41
N LYS A 38 -4.59 13.29 -21.38
CA LYS A 38 -4.51 12.67 -22.72
C LYS A 38 -4.55 11.14 -22.72
N SER A 39 -4.90 10.49 -21.60
CA SER A 39 -5.22 9.07 -21.56
C SER A 39 -6.70 8.84 -21.87
N PHE A 40 -7.02 7.65 -22.39
CA PHE A 40 -8.40 7.17 -22.53
C PHE A 40 -8.88 6.41 -21.27
N ALA A 41 -7.99 6.22 -20.28
CA ALA A 41 -8.33 5.53 -19.04
C ALA A 41 -9.25 6.39 -18.17
N THR A 42 -10.40 5.83 -17.80
CA THR A 42 -11.27 6.40 -16.76
C THR A 42 -10.75 6.05 -15.37
N GLU A 43 -11.14 6.85 -14.38
CA GLU A 43 -10.77 6.65 -12.97
C GLU A 43 -11.24 5.28 -12.48
N SER A 44 -12.43 4.83 -12.90
CA SER A 44 -12.96 3.50 -12.57
C SER A 44 -12.14 2.36 -13.18
N LEU A 45 -11.63 2.52 -14.41
CA LEU A 45 -10.75 1.52 -15.03
C LEU A 45 -9.42 1.45 -14.26
N LEU A 46 -8.84 2.59 -13.93
CA LEU A 46 -7.59 2.67 -13.16
C LEU A 46 -7.75 2.03 -11.78
N ALA A 47 -8.83 2.34 -11.08
CA ALA A 47 -9.15 1.74 -9.78
C ALA A 47 -9.32 0.22 -9.89
N ASN A 48 -10.01 -0.28 -10.93
CA ASN A 48 -10.19 -1.71 -11.14
C ASN A 48 -8.85 -2.44 -11.38
N ILE A 49 -7.97 -1.87 -12.20
CA ILE A 49 -6.64 -2.44 -12.49
C ILE A 49 -5.79 -2.50 -11.22
N ILE A 50 -5.77 -1.42 -10.44
CA ILE A 50 -5.03 -1.31 -9.17
C ILE A 50 -5.57 -2.32 -8.16
N LEU A 51 -6.89 -2.37 -7.97
CA LEU A 51 -7.54 -3.33 -7.06
C LEU A 51 -7.25 -4.77 -7.48
N GLY A 52 -7.38 -5.09 -8.77
CA GLY A 52 -7.03 -6.38 -9.34
C GLY A 52 -5.59 -6.78 -9.01
N LYS A 53 -4.64 -5.84 -9.18
CA LYS A 53 -3.22 -6.12 -8.98
C LYS A 53 -2.85 -6.31 -7.51
N TYR A 54 -3.31 -5.40 -6.65
CA TYR A 54 -2.81 -5.32 -5.26
C TYR A 54 -3.72 -6.02 -4.26
N GLN A 55 -5.05 -5.87 -4.37
CA GLN A 55 -5.98 -6.53 -3.44
C GLN A 55 -6.20 -7.99 -3.82
N TYR A 56 -6.40 -8.28 -5.12
CA TYR A 56 -6.72 -9.63 -5.60
C TYR A 56 -5.53 -10.39 -6.17
N ALA A 57 -4.31 -9.86 -6.01
CA ALA A 57 -3.07 -10.48 -6.46
C ALA A 57 -3.10 -10.96 -7.92
N MET A 58 -3.79 -10.23 -8.81
CA MET A 58 -3.91 -10.55 -10.23
C MET A 58 -2.82 -9.84 -11.04
N PRO A 59 -1.79 -10.55 -11.54
CA PRO A 59 -0.72 -9.93 -12.31
C PRO A 59 -1.25 -9.27 -13.59
N LEU A 60 -0.57 -8.23 -14.06
CA LEU A 60 -1.03 -7.43 -15.21
C LEU A 60 -1.18 -8.24 -16.50
N TYR A 61 -0.37 -9.29 -16.72
CA TYR A 61 -0.52 -10.15 -17.90
C TYR A 61 -1.84 -10.96 -17.86
N ARG A 62 -2.32 -11.29 -16.66
CA ARG A 62 -3.59 -12.00 -16.48
C ARG A 62 -4.76 -11.04 -16.69
N GLN A 63 -4.64 -9.79 -16.21
CA GLN A 63 -5.61 -8.74 -16.50
C GLN A 63 -5.67 -8.43 -18.01
N GLU A 64 -4.53 -8.35 -18.68
CA GLU A 64 -4.43 -8.17 -20.14
C GLU A 64 -5.20 -9.26 -20.87
N SER A 65 -5.01 -10.53 -20.49
CA SER A 65 -5.77 -11.66 -21.05
C SER A 65 -7.28 -11.53 -20.81
N LEU A 66 -7.72 -11.05 -19.65
CA LEU A 66 -9.15 -10.82 -19.36
C LEU A 66 -9.75 -9.71 -20.24
N PHE A 67 -9.01 -8.62 -20.46
CA PHE A 67 -9.45 -7.55 -21.35
C PHE A 67 -9.53 -8.04 -22.80
N THR A 68 -8.53 -8.79 -23.27
CA THR A 68 -8.55 -9.39 -24.61
C THR A 68 -9.74 -10.31 -24.82
N GLN A 69 -10.08 -11.15 -23.83
CA GLN A 69 -11.28 -12.00 -23.88
C GLN A 69 -12.59 -11.19 -23.95
N SER A 70 -12.57 -9.96 -23.46
CA SER A 70 -13.69 -9.01 -23.53
C SER A 70 -13.65 -8.14 -24.80
N GLY A 71 -12.76 -8.44 -25.76
CA GLY A 71 -12.60 -7.67 -27.00
C GLY A 71 -11.87 -6.33 -26.82
N ILE A 72 -11.18 -6.12 -25.69
CA ILE A 72 -10.48 -4.88 -25.37
C ILE A 72 -8.96 -5.13 -25.43
N GLU A 73 -8.30 -4.49 -26.38
CA GLU A 73 -6.84 -4.54 -26.47
C GLU A 73 -6.20 -3.57 -25.48
N LEU A 74 -5.84 -4.06 -24.29
CA LEU A 74 -5.17 -3.27 -23.26
C LEU A 74 -3.85 -3.92 -22.84
N SER A 75 -2.74 -3.35 -23.31
CA SER A 75 -1.42 -3.94 -23.06
C SER A 75 -1.00 -3.86 -21.59
N ARG A 76 -0.26 -4.87 -21.13
CA ARG A 76 0.41 -4.89 -19.81
C ARG A 76 1.30 -3.67 -19.57
N THR A 77 1.97 -3.20 -20.62
CA THR A 77 2.88 -2.04 -20.56
C THR A 77 2.10 -0.75 -20.31
N THR A 78 0.94 -0.59 -20.97
CA THR A 78 0.03 0.53 -20.75
C THR A 78 -0.46 0.55 -19.31
N MET A 79 -0.96 -0.59 -18.80
CA MET A 79 -1.43 -0.69 -17.42
C MET A 79 -0.32 -0.41 -16.41
N ALA A 80 0.89 -0.91 -16.63
CA ALA A 80 2.04 -0.64 -15.75
C ALA A 80 2.38 0.87 -15.71
N ARG A 81 2.42 1.53 -16.86
CA ARG A 81 2.65 2.99 -16.95
C ARG A 81 1.55 3.79 -16.25
N TRP A 82 0.30 3.36 -16.33
CA TRP A 82 -0.80 4.02 -15.63
C TRP A 82 -0.69 3.87 -14.12
N ILE A 83 -0.37 2.68 -13.61
CA ILE A 83 -0.17 2.47 -12.17
C ILE A 83 0.92 3.39 -11.63
N ILE A 84 2.05 3.53 -12.33
CA ILE A 84 3.15 4.42 -11.92
C ILE A 84 2.66 5.88 -11.86
N GLN A 85 2.03 6.38 -12.94
CA GLN A 85 1.54 7.76 -12.97
C GLN A 85 0.49 8.04 -11.89
N VAL A 86 -0.40 7.09 -11.61
CA VAL A 86 -1.38 7.22 -10.54
C VAL A 86 -0.69 7.21 -9.17
N SER A 87 0.34 6.37 -8.97
CA SER A 87 1.08 6.32 -7.71
C SER A 87 1.75 7.66 -7.36
N GLU A 88 2.25 8.39 -8.35
CA GLU A 88 2.79 9.75 -8.16
C GLU A 88 1.71 10.75 -7.70
N LYS A 89 0.45 10.55 -8.12
CA LYS A 89 -0.67 11.40 -7.66
C LYS A 89 -1.07 11.10 -6.22
N PHE A 90 -0.73 9.93 -5.69
CA PHE A 90 -0.99 9.56 -4.30
C PHE A 90 0.07 10.07 -3.32
N SER A 91 1.19 10.65 -3.79
CA SER A 91 2.26 11.13 -2.90
C SER A 91 1.78 12.10 -1.80
N PRO A 92 0.90 13.10 -2.07
CA PRO A 92 0.38 13.97 -1.01
C PRO A 92 -0.47 13.23 0.03
N LEU A 93 -1.25 12.24 -0.41
CA LEU A 93 -2.05 11.41 0.48
C LEU A 93 -1.15 10.52 1.35
N TYR A 94 -0.12 9.91 0.76
CA TYR A 94 0.87 9.12 1.50
C TYR A 94 1.56 9.97 2.57
N ALA A 95 1.98 11.19 2.23
CA ALA A 95 2.60 12.10 3.18
C ALA A 95 1.66 12.49 4.34
N ALA A 96 0.39 12.78 4.04
CA ALA A 96 -0.61 13.08 5.06
C ALA A 96 -0.91 11.88 5.97
N LEU A 97 -1.04 10.67 5.40
CA LEU A 97 -1.22 9.44 6.17
C LEU A 97 0.00 9.14 7.04
N LYS A 98 1.21 9.40 6.54
CA LYS A 98 2.44 9.24 7.32
C LYS A 98 2.46 10.20 8.51
N ALA A 99 2.11 11.47 8.32
CA ALA A 99 2.01 12.43 9.42
C ALA A 99 1.03 11.93 10.50
N HIS A 100 -0.17 11.50 10.10
CA HIS A 100 -1.15 10.95 11.05
C HIS A 100 -0.73 9.63 11.70
N LEU A 101 0.02 8.79 10.99
CA LEU A 101 0.57 7.55 11.56
C LEU A 101 1.58 7.86 12.67
N LEU A 102 2.44 8.86 12.47
CA LEU A 102 3.44 9.30 13.46
C LEU A 102 2.82 10.01 14.68
N GLU A 103 1.54 10.39 14.62
CA GLU A 103 0.78 10.92 15.77
C GLU A 103 0.18 9.79 16.65
N GLN A 104 0.21 8.53 16.20
CA GLN A 104 -0.42 7.42 16.92
C GLN A 104 0.43 7.00 18.13
N VAL A 105 -0.23 6.55 19.20
CA VAL A 105 0.45 6.13 20.43
C VAL A 105 1.30 4.86 20.22
N VAL A 106 0.84 3.97 19.34
CA VAL A 106 1.50 2.71 19.01
C VAL A 106 1.59 2.58 17.50
N ILE A 107 2.80 2.33 17.00
CA ILE A 107 3.07 1.94 15.62
C ILE A 107 3.61 0.52 15.63
N GLN A 108 3.15 -0.30 14.70
CA GLN A 108 3.69 -1.61 14.39
C GLN A 108 4.62 -1.49 13.19
N ALA A 109 5.77 -2.18 13.22
CA ALA A 109 6.67 -2.28 12.10
C ALA A 109 7.04 -3.74 11.80
N ASP A 110 7.12 -4.08 10.52
CA ASP A 110 7.56 -5.38 10.02
C ASP A 110 8.25 -5.22 8.65
N GLU A 111 9.21 -6.08 8.35
CA GLU A 111 9.98 -6.03 7.12
C GLU A 111 9.88 -7.34 6.33
N THR A 112 9.25 -7.30 5.16
CA THR A 112 9.11 -8.47 4.31
C THR A 112 10.14 -8.44 3.17
N PRO A 113 11.02 -9.45 3.03
CA PRO A 113 11.96 -9.51 1.92
C PRO A 113 11.24 -9.72 0.59
N LEU A 114 11.69 -9.02 -0.47
CA LEU A 114 11.23 -9.21 -1.84
C LEU A 114 12.38 -9.24 -2.85
N ASN A 115 12.18 -10.00 -3.91
CA ASN A 115 13.11 -10.07 -5.03
C ASN A 115 12.67 -9.09 -6.13
N VAL A 116 13.56 -8.18 -6.52
CA VAL A 116 13.31 -7.20 -7.58
C VAL A 116 14.22 -7.52 -8.77
N LEU A 117 13.64 -7.63 -9.97
CA LEU A 117 14.30 -8.13 -11.19
C LEU A 117 15.57 -7.35 -11.64
N LYS A 118 15.86 -6.18 -11.05
CA LYS A 118 16.99 -5.31 -11.41
C LYS A 118 17.79 -4.80 -10.20
N GLU A 119 17.61 -5.44 -9.05
CA GLU A 119 18.36 -5.10 -7.84
C GLU A 119 19.27 -6.26 -7.50
N ASP A 120 20.56 -5.98 -7.32
CA ASP A 120 21.56 -6.98 -6.95
C ASP A 120 21.54 -7.31 -5.44
N LYS A 121 20.78 -6.53 -4.67
CA LYS A 121 20.64 -6.65 -3.22
C LYS A 121 19.25 -7.14 -2.85
N GLN A 122 19.16 -7.81 -1.70
CA GLN A 122 17.87 -8.14 -1.10
C GLN A 122 17.11 -6.84 -0.78
N CYS A 123 15.93 -6.69 -1.37
CA CYS A 123 15.04 -5.58 -1.09
C CYS A 123 13.98 -5.99 -0.05
N TYR A 124 13.37 -4.98 0.57
CA TYR A 124 12.41 -5.13 1.64
C TYR A 124 11.23 -4.19 1.42
N MET A 125 10.04 -4.68 1.74
CA MET A 125 8.87 -3.86 1.90
C MET A 125 8.67 -3.70 3.38
N TRP A 126 8.94 -2.50 3.88
CA TRP A 126 8.67 -2.15 5.25
C TRP A 126 7.19 -1.82 5.37
N LEU A 127 6.54 -2.40 6.37
CA LEU A 127 5.17 -2.10 6.72
C LEU A 127 5.19 -1.33 8.03
N TYR A 128 4.50 -0.20 8.05
CA TYR A 128 4.22 0.56 9.27
C TYR A 128 2.71 0.71 9.41
N CYS A 129 2.15 0.30 10.54
CA CYS A 129 0.70 0.39 10.75
C CYS A 129 0.30 0.77 12.16
N SER A 130 -0.95 1.19 12.29
CA SER A 130 -1.62 1.51 13.55
C SER A 130 -3.08 1.07 13.48
N GLY A 131 -3.70 0.93 14.66
CA GLY A 131 -5.10 0.57 14.77
C GLY A 131 -5.33 -0.94 14.87
N ALA A 132 -6.55 -1.35 14.55
CA ALA A 132 -7.00 -2.73 14.68
C ALA A 132 -6.95 -3.51 13.36
N ASP A 133 -7.15 -4.83 13.46
CA ASP A 133 -7.14 -5.77 12.35
C ASP A 133 -8.34 -5.63 11.40
N SER A 134 -9.38 -4.89 11.80
CA SER A 134 -10.56 -4.63 11.00
C SER A 134 -11.13 -3.23 11.25
N PRO A 135 -11.90 -2.67 10.29
CA PRO A 135 -12.63 -1.42 10.48
C PRO A 135 -13.63 -1.46 11.63
N ASP A 136 -14.20 -2.64 11.90
CA ASP A 136 -15.22 -2.84 12.95
C ASP A 136 -14.59 -2.93 14.36
N ALA A 137 -13.30 -3.28 14.44
CA ALA A 137 -12.53 -3.31 15.67
C ALA A 137 -11.87 -1.97 16.01
N ALA A 138 -12.38 -0.85 15.47
CA ALA A 138 -11.78 0.47 15.64
C ALA A 138 -11.58 0.84 17.13
N LEU A 139 -10.33 1.15 17.48
CA LEU A 139 -9.99 1.61 18.83
C LEU A 139 -10.29 3.11 18.98
N PRO A 140 -10.87 3.56 20.11
CA PRO A 140 -11.12 4.98 20.34
C PRO A 140 -9.85 5.81 20.17
N ASN A 141 -9.94 6.88 19.36
CA ASN A 141 -8.83 7.81 19.08
C ASN A 141 -7.60 7.20 18.38
N VAL A 142 -7.69 5.99 17.83
CA VAL A 142 -6.64 5.40 17.01
C VAL A 142 -7.11 5.28 15.57
N ARG A 143 -6.27 5.71 14.63
CA ARG A 143 -6.58 5.59 13.20
C ARG A 143 -6.03 4.28 12.65
N ASN A 144 -6.85 3.56 11.89
CA ASN A 144 -6.40 2.40 11.11
C ASN A 144 -5.63 2.91 9.89
N ILE A 145 -4.31 2.79 9.92
CA ILE A 145 -3.42 3.23 8.84
C ILE A 145 -2.42 2.11 8.57
N VAL A 146 -2.20 1.80 7.30
CA VAL A 146 -1.16 0.86 6.84
C VAL A 146 -0.37 1.56 5.73
N LEU A 147 0.92 1.73 5.94
CA LEU A 147 1.84 2.30 4.96
C LEU A 147 2.93 1.29 4.61
N TYR A 148 3.23 1.24 3.33
CA TYR A 148 4.31 0.44 2.77
C TYR A 148 5.44 1.37 2.36
N ASP A 149 6.67 1.03 2.71
CA ASP A 149 7.89 1.76 2.37
C ASP A 149 8.91 0.80 1.74
N TYR A 150 9.10 0.92 0.42
CA TYR A 150 10.06 0.09 -0.29
C TYR A 150 11.48 0.58 0.00
N GLN A 151 12.35 -0.34 0.41
CA GLN A 151 13.75 -0.07 0.66
C GLN A 151 14.61 -1.19 0.06
N ASN A 152 15.77 -0.85 -0.49
CA ASN A 152 16.75 -1.83 -0.95
C ASN A 152 17.70 -2.32 0.19
N SER A 153 17.24 -2.23 1.44
CA SER A 153 18.00 -2.58 2.63
C SER A 153 17.08 -2.92 3.81
N CYS A 154 17.56 -3.77 4.71
CA CYS A 154 17.00 -4.01 6.05
C CYS A 154 17.78 -3.27 7.15
N ALA A 155 18.64 -2.32 6.78
CA ALA A 155 19.47 -1.60 7.73
C ALA A 155 18.64 -0.67 8.61
N ARG A 156 19.12 -0.42 9.84
CA ARG A 156 18.51 0.52 10.81
C ARG A 156 18.26 1.91 10.24
N SER A 157 19.03 2.36 9.24
CA SER A 157 18.81 3.64 8.57
C SER A 157 17.42 3.77 7.94
N CYS A 158 16.81 2.65 7.52
CA CYS A 158 15.47 2.63 6.91
C CYS A 158 14.38 3.07 7.92
N PRO A 159 14.20 2.40 9.07
CA PRO A 159 13.23 2.85 10.06
C PRO A 159 13.60 4.18 10.71
N VAL A 160 14.88 4.53 10.84
CA VAL A 160 15.29 5.87 11.30
C VAL A 160 14.76 6.96 10.34
N ALA A 161 14.95 6.77 9.03
CA ALA A 161 14.47 7.73 8.04
C ALA A 161 12.93 7.78 7.96
N PHE A 162 12.25 6.65 8.20
CA PHE A 162 10.80 6.61 8.22
C PHE A 162 10.21 7.29 9.46
N LEU A 163 10.66 6.89 10.64
CA LEU A 163 10.08 7.30 11.93
C LEU A 163 10.49 8.73 12.35
N GLY A 164 11.66 9.21 11.94
CA GLY A 164 12.13 10.54 12.31
C GLY A 164 12.18 10.72 13.83
N ASP A 165 11.44 11.72 14.32
CA ASP A 165 11.40 12.10 15.74
C ASP A 165 10.28 11.40 16.55
N TYR A 166 9.67 10.35 16.00
CA TYR A 166 8.64 9.58 16.71
C TYR A 166 9.19 8.99 18.02
N ASP A 167 8.48 9.23 19.12
CA ASP A 167 8.86 8.86 20.48
C ASP A 167 7.85 7.94 21.19
N GLY A 168 6.83 7.46 20.46
CA GLY A 168 5.81 6.55 20.97
C GLY A 168 6.28 5.10 21.07
N TYR A 169 5.30 4.19 21.21
CA TYR A 169 5.59 2.75 21.26
C TYR A 169 5.79 2.19 19.85
N LEU A 170 6.83 1.39 19.67
CA LEU A 170 7.10 0.68 18.42
C LEU A 170 7.02 -0.83 18.65
N GLN A 171 5.99 -1.47 18.11
CA GLN A 171 5.82 -2.92 18.18
C GLN A 171 6.48 -3.62 17.00
N THR A 172 7.43 -4.50 17.28
CA THR A 172 8.15 -5.26 16.24
C THR A 172 8.27 -6.73 16.61
N ASP A 173 8.82 -7.54 15.72
CA ASP A 173 9.13 -8.95 15.97
C ASP A 173 10.32 -9.17 16.93
N GLY A 174 11.01 -8.08 17.32
CA GLY A 174 12.21 -8.10 18.16
C GLY A 174 13.51 -8.31 17.38
N TYR A 175 13.54 -7.99 16.09
CA TYR A 175 14.78 -8.01 15.30
C TYR A 175 15.77 -6.92 15.79
N TYR A 176 17.05 -7.28 15.89
CA TYR A 176 18.08 -6.45 16.56
C TYR A 176 18.32 -5.07 15.91
N ILE A 177 17.84 -4.87 14.67
CA ILE A 177 17.97 -3.57 13.99
C ILE A 177 17.16 -2.49 14.70
N TYR A 178 16.08 -2.85 15.39
CA TYR A 178 15.21 -1.94 16.15
C TYR A 178 15.81 -1.49 17.50
N ASP A 179 16.75 -2.26 18.07
CA ASP A 179 17.36 -1.97 19.39
C ASP A 179 18.13 -0.64 19.44
N GLY A 180 18.54 -0.10 18.28
CA GLY A 180 19.25 1.17 18.17
C GLY A 180 18.37 2.39 17.90
N LEU A 181 17.04 2.25 17.97
CA LEU A 181 16.11 3.36 17.88
C LEU A 181 15.90 3.96 19.27
N HIS A 182 16.56 5.10 19.54
CA HIS A 182 16.64 5.65 20.91
C HIS A 182 15.45 6.50 21.35
N LEU A 183 14.65 7.02 20.42
CA LEU A 183 13.47 7.84 20.74
C LEU A 183 12.25 6.99 21.07
N VAL A 184 12.09 5.84 20.42
CA VAL A 184 10.92 4.98 20.57
C VAL A 184 11.02 4.09 21.79
N THR A 185 9.86 3.74 22.36
CA THR A 185 9.76 2.64 23.32
C THR A 185 9.50 1.33 22.57
N ASN A 186 10.54 0.52 22.39
CA ASN A 186 10.42 -0.78 21.73
C ASN A 186 9.56 -1.76 22.57
N ILE A 187 8.54 -2.35 21.94
CA ILE A 187 7.70 -3.40 22.52
C ILE A 187 7.66 -4.64 21.61
N GLY A 188 7.61 -5.83 22.21
CA GLY A 188 7.63 -7.08 21.47
C GLY A 188 6.26 -7.52 20.97
N CYS A 189 6.19 -8.05 19.76
CA CYS A 189 4.99 -8.68 19.21
C CYS A 189 4.73 -10.06 19.85
N PHE A 190 3.59 -10.21 20.55
CA PHE A 190 3.21 -11.49 21.16
C PHE A 190 2.96 -12.59 20.12
N ALA A 191 2.49 -12.28 18.91
CA ALA A 191 2.32 -13.26 17.85
C ALA A 191 3.66 -13.90 17.45
N HIS A 192 4.73 -13.08 17.33
CA HIS A 192 6.08 -13.54 17.06
C HIS A 192 6.68 -14.35 18.22
N ALA A 193 6.53 -13.86 19.45
CA ALA A 193 6.97 -14.61 20.64
C ALA A 193 6.26 -15.97 20.76
N ARG A 194 4.93 -16.00 20.56
CA ARG A 194 4.10 -17.21 20.58
C ARG A 194 4.54 -18.23 19.53
N ARG A 195 4.86 -17.80 18.30
CA ARG A 195 5.33 -18.68 17.22
C ARG A 195 6.56 -19.49 17.65
N LYS A 196 7.54 -18.85 18.27
CA LYS A 196 8.76 -19.53 18.78
C LYS A 196 8.43 -20.60 19.85
N PHE A 197 7.51 -20.32 20.76
CA PHE A 197 7.06 -21.32 21.74
C PHE A 197 6.27 -22.47 21.09
N MET A 198 5.46 -22.19 20.06
CA MET A 198 4.78 -23.23 19.29
C MET A 198 5.77 -24.14 18.57
N ASP A 199 6.81 -23.59 17.97
CA ASP A 199 7.84 -24.38 17.29
C ASP A 199 8.64 -25.24 18.28
N ALA A 200 8.99 -24.68 19.45
CA ALA A 200 9.59 -25.46 20.54
C ALA A 200 8.67 -26.59 21.03
N LYS A 201 7.34 -26.38 21.03
CA LYS A 201 6.35 -27.42 21.39
C LYS A 201 6.26 -28.52 20.32
N LYS A 202 6.33 -28.20 19.02
CA LYS A 202 6.32 -29.20 17.95
C LYS A 202 7.49 -30.18 18.04
N LEU A 203 8.64 -29.73 18.55
CA LEU A 203 9.83 -30.54 18.76
C LEU A 203 9.76 -31.44 20.00
N GLN A 204 8.70 -31.35 20.81
CA GLN A 204 8.55 -32.15 22.02
C GLN A 204 7.97 -33.54 21.73
N GLY A 205 8.46 -34.55 22.46
CA GLY A 205 7.89 -35.88 22.43
C GLY A 205 6.45 -35.91 22.95
N LYS A 206 5.61 -36.77 22.36
CA LYS A 206 4.20 -36.94 22.76
C LYS A 206 4.06 -37.17 24.27
N GLY A 207 3.10 -36.50 24.90
CA GLY A 207 2.75 -36.67 26.31
C GLY A 207 3.64 -35.93 27.32
N LYS A 208 4.63 -35.15 26.88
CA LYS A 208 5.48 -34.35 27.77
C LYS A 208 4.97 -32.92 27.89
N SER A 209 4.95 -32.38 29.12
CA SER A 209 4.71 -30.97 29.40
C SER A 209 6.03 -30.23 29.58
N SER A 210 6.12 -29.03 29.04
CA SER A 210 7.35 -28.23 29.01
C SER A 210 7.15 -26.79 29.50
N LYS A 211 8.26 -26.05 29.57
CA LYS A 211 8.21 -24.58 29.75
C LYS A 211 7.47 -23.88 28.60
N ALA A 212 7.49 -24.44 27.39
CA ALA A 212 6.78 -23.88 26.24
C ALA A 212 5.25 -23.96 26.44
N ASP A 213 4.74 -25.07 26.99
CA ASP A 213 3.30 -25.20 27.30
C ASP A 213 2.87 -24.17 28.35
N LYS A 214 3.68 -23.96 29.39
CA LYS A 214 3.41 -22.95 30.41
C LYS A 214 3.40 -21.53 29.81
N ALA A 215 4.35 -21.23 28.92
CA ALA A 215 4.39 -19.94 28.23
C ALA A 215 3.16 -19.73 27.33
N LEU A 216 2.81 -20.72 26.51
CA LEU A 216 1.63 -20.67 25.65
C LEU A 216 0.33 -20.50 26.44
N ALA A 217 0.19 -21.22 27.56
CA ALA A 217 -0.98 -21.07 28.44
C ALA A 217 -1.07 -19.68 29.08
N LYS A 218 0.07 -19.03 29.39
CA LYS A 218 0.09 -17.65 29.87
C LYS A 218 -0.28 -16.65 28.76
N ILE A 219 0.28 -16.82 27.56
CA ILE A 219 -0.05 -15.97 26.40
C ILE A 219 -1.54 -16.07 26.06
N GLN A 220 -2.11 -17.28 26.10
CA GLN A 220 -3.54 -17.48 25.86
C GLN A 220 -4.43 -16.70 26.84
N LYS A 221 -4.00 -16.54 28.11
CA LYS A 221 -4.73 -15.72 29.08
C LYS A 221 -4.71 -14.24 28.73
N LEU A 222 -3.62 -13.74 28.13
CA LEU A 222 -3.52 -12.35 27.67
C LEU A 222 -4.48 -12.09 26.51
N TYR A 223 -4.52 -12.98 25.52
CA TYR A 223 -5.46 -12.89 24.39
C TYR A 223 -6.94 -12.98 24.78
N GLY A 224 -7.26 -13.40 26.01
CA GLY A 224 -8.64 -13.38 26.51
C GLY A 224 -9.06 -12.04 27.13
N ILE A 225 -8.12 -11.09 27.26
CA ILE A 225 -8.35 -9.75 27.84
C ILE A 225 -8.31 -8.67 26.73
N GLU A 226 -7.57 -8.93 25.65
CA GLU A 226 -7.61 -8.18 24.38
C GLU A 226 -8.93 -8.40 23.63
#